data_AF-A0A536LQ05-F1
#
_entry.id   AF-A0A536LQ05-F1
#
_cell.length_a   1.000
_cell.length_b   1.000
_cell.length_c   1.000
_cell.angle_alpha   90.00
_cell.angle_beta   90.00
_cell.angle_gamma   90.00
#
_symmetry.space_group_name_H-M   'P 1'
#
loop_
_entity.id
_entity.type
_entity.pdbx_description
1 polymer ?
#
loop_
_entity_poly.entity_id
_entity_poly.type
_entity_poly.pdbx_seq_one_letter_code
_entity_poly.pdbx_strand_id
1 'polypeptide(L)'
;MLGEQSGRLLRAKKLDDIIFAGSATRARSDRVEVTLTLDNSDRWLPVDVPEVAAARRGYRSGESDYIINKKKVRLREIQSLLTKASASQSSYAIIGQGLVESVLNLRPEERRLLIEEAADIQRYRLKIEEAQDRLKATHENVERVRLLMKEIAPRLAQLERQAKRAGEHARLSRELRQALQAFYEHQWHRAQESLAVARANHDQAKAEFVQAKVALETCQRELSEIAKQLEE
;
A
#
# COMPACT_ATOMS: atom_id res chain seq x y z
N MET A 1 33.68 -22.43 12.01
CA MET A 1 33.24 -22.07 10.63
C MET A 1 32.26 -23.11 10.17
N LEU A 2 32.67 -24.37 10.22
CA LEU A 2 31.79 -25.51 10.46
C LEU A 2 31.65 -25.72 11.98
N GLY A 3 30.49 -26.19 12.45
CA GLY A 3 30.27 -26.56 13.85
C GLY A 3 29.74 -25.45 14.78
N GLU A 4 29.54 -25.84 16.03
CA GLU A 4 28.90 -25.08 17.10
C GLU A 4 29.58 -23.72 17.36
N GLN A 5 28.80 -22.63 17.44
CA GLN A 5 29.32 -21.27 17.61
C GLN A 5 29.83 -20.96 19.02
N SER A 6 29.54 -21.84 19.97
CA SER A 6 29.93 -21.68 21.36
C SER A 6 31.42 -22.00 21.52
N GLY A 7 32.23 -21.01 21.91
CA GLY A 7 33.66 -21.20 22.25
C GLY A 7 33.90 -22.13 23.46
N ARG A 8 32.82 -22.62 24.08
CA ARG A 8 32.82 -23.50 25.25
C ARG A 8 33.55 -24.82 25.00
N LEU A 9 33.46 -25.36 23.78
CA LEU A 9 34.22 -26.55 23.36
C LEU A 9 35.72 -26.28 23.18
N LEU A 10 36.10 -25.05 22.86
CA LEU A 10 37.49 -24.65 22.61
C LEU A 10 38.20 -24.14 23.89
N ARG A 11 37.56 -24.24 25.06
CA ARG A 11 38.02 -23.61 26.32
C ARG A 11 38.38 -22.12 26.17
N ALA A 12 37.83 -21.45 25.16
CA ALA A 12 38.05 -20.04 24.88
C ALA A 12 36.76 -19.27 25.20
N LYS A 13 36.84 -18.29 26.11
CA LYS A 13 35.66 -17.48 26.49
C LYS A 13 35.42 -16.36 25.48
N LYS A 14 36.50 -15.85 24.85
CA LYS A 14 36.46 -14.80 23.84
C LYS A 14 37.27 -15.22 22.61
N LEU A 15 36.94 -14.65 21.46
CA LEU A 15 37.69 -14.84 20.21
C LEU A 15 39.16 -14.39 20.36
N ASP A 16 39.43 -13.40 21.21
CA ASP A 16 40.77 -12.88 21.49
C ASP A 16 41.70 -13.93 22.10
N ASP A 17 41.15 -14.91 22.83
CA ASP A 17 41.91 -16.00 23.47
C ASP A 17 42.53 -16.96 22.43
N ILE A 18 42.03 -16.92 21.19
CA ILE A 18 42.50 -17.75 20.07
C ILE A 18 43.63 -17.05 19.30
N ILE A 19 43.80 -15.73 19.47
CA ILE A 19 44.81 -14.95 18.75
C ILE A 19 46.17 -15.09 19.44
N PHE A 20 47.22 -15.37 18.66
CA PHE A 20 48.58 -15.53 19.17
C PHE A 20 48.99 -14.37 20.10
N ALA A 21 49.26 -14.72 21.36
CA ALA A 21 49.52 -13.76 22.43
C ALA A 21 50.95 -13.19 22.43
N GLY A 22 51.83 -13.69 21.56
CA GLY A 22 53.25 -13.33 21.55
C GLY A 22 54.11 -14.39 22.26
N SER A 23 55.41 -14.34 22.00
CA SER A 23 56.45 -15.13 22.69
C SER A 23 57.66 -14.25 22.96
N ALA A 24 58.66 -14.76 23.69
CA ALA A 24 59.92 -14.06 23.94
C ALA A 24 60.65 -13.60 22.65
N THR A 25 60.36 -14.25 21.53
CA THR A 25 61.01 -14.00 20.23
C THR A 25 60.08 -13.38 19.19
N ARG A 26 58.77 -13.29 19.44
CA ARG A 26 57.79 -12.82 18.46
C ARG A 26 56.70 -11.98 19.09
N ALA A 27 56.49 -10.79 18.53
CA ALA A 27 55.40 -9.91 18.94
C ALA A 27 54.03 -10.59 18.81
N ARG A 28 53.09 -10.17 19.66
CA ARG A 28 51.70 -10.61 19.62
C ARG A 28 51.06 -10.27 18.26
N SER A 29 50.09 -11.09 17.84
CA SER A 29 49.29 -10.79 16.65
C SER A 29 48.01 -10.04 17.04
N ASP A 30 47.55 -9.16 16.14
CA ASP A 30 46.28 -8.44 16.27
C ASP A 30 45.10 -9.17 15.60
N ARG A 31 45.41 -10.16 14.74
CA ARG A 31 44.41 -10.96 14.02
C ARG A 31 44.82 -12.43 13.91
N VAL A 32 43.83 -13.27 13.68
CA VAL A 32 43.99 -14.68 13.27
C VAL A 32 43.13 -14.93 12.04
N GLU A 33 43.65 -15.68 11.08
CA GLU A 33 42.89 -16.11 9.91
C GLU A 33 43.05 -17.63 9.74
N VAL A 34 41.94 -18.32 9.53
CA VAL A 34 41.91 -19.74 9.23
C VAL A 34 41.15 -19.92 7.92
N THR A 35 41.82 -20.52 6.94
CA THR A 35 41.25 -20.80 5.62
C THR A 35 41.07 -22.29 5.46
N LEU A 36 39.87 -22.71 5.11
CA LEU A 36 39.51 -24.06 4.72
C LEU A 36 39.34 -24.08 3.20
N THR A 37 40.17 -24.87 2.54
CA THR A 37 40.07 -25.12 1.10
C THR A 37 39.30 -26.42 0.89
N LEU A 38 38.21 -26.35 0.13
CA LEU A 38 37.33 -27.46 -0.20
C LEU A 38 37.44 -27.74 -1.70
N ASP A 39 37.72 -28.99 -2.05
CA ASP A 39 37.59 -29.47 -3.42
C ASP A 39 36.10 -29.55 -3.77
N ASN A 40 35.70 -28.90 -4.85
CA ASN A 40 34.34 -28.84 -5.37
C ASN A 40 34.26 -29.37 -6.81
N SER A 41 35.18 -30.27 -7.19
CA SER A 41 35.18 -30.91 -8.52
C SER A 41 33.85 -31.63 -8.84
N ASP A 42 33.25 -32.26 -7.82
CA ASP A 42 31.95 -32.96 -7.93
C ASP A 42 30.73 -32.02 -7.81
N ARG A 43 30.96 -30.70 -7.70
CA ARG A 43 29.92 -29.65 -7.57
C ARG A 43 28.92 -29.88 -6.43
N TRP A 44 29.37 -30.48 -5.34
CA TRP A 44 28.55 -30.70 -4.15
C TRP A 44 28.26 -29.39 -3.40
N LEU A 45 29.08 -28.36 -3.56
CA LEU A 45 28.77 -26.98 -3.18
C LEU A 45 28.12 -26.24 -4.35
N PRO A 46 27.08 -25.43 -4.12
CA PRO A 46 26.39 -24.66 -5.16
C PRO A 46 27.19 -23.41 -5.56
N VAL A 47 28.42 -23.61 -6.04
CA VAL A 47 29.35 -22.57 -6.52
C VAL A 47 30.02 -23.07 -7.80
N ASP A 48 30.07 -22.22 -8.83
CA ASP A 48 30.63 -22.56 -10.16
C ASP A 48 32.17 -22.50 -10.21
N VAL A 49 32.84 -22.97 -9.16
CA VAL A 49 34.30 -23.10 -9.14
C VAL A 49 34.71 -24.48 -8.62
N PRO A 50 35.80 -25.06 -9.16
CA PRO A 50 36.26 -26.40 -8.76
C PRO A 50 36.94 -26.41 -7.38
N GLU A 51 37.35 -25.26 -6.85
CA GLU A 51 37.97 -25.12 -5.54
C GLU A 51 37.33 -23.95 -4.80
N VAL A 52 36.88 -24.18 -3.57
CA VAL A 52 36.24 -23.17 -2.73
C VAL A 52 37.08 -22.95 -1.48
N ALA A 53 37.64 -21.75 -1.34
CA ALA A 53 38.38 -21.33 -0.14
C ALA A 53 37.48 -20.50 0.77
N ALA A 54 37.11 -21.04 1.94
CA ALA A 54 36.33 -20.34 2.96
C ALA A 54 37.23 -19.97 4.15
N ALA A 55 37.35 -18.69 4.47
CA ALA A 55 38.20 -18.20 5.55
C ALA A 55 37.43 -17.45 6.64
N ARG A 56 37.84 -17.66 7.91
CA ARG A 56 37.42 -16.83 9.05
C ARG A 56 38.59 -16.00 9.47
N ARG A 57 38.39 -14.70 9.55
CA ARG A 57 39.37 -13.79 10.15
C ARG A 57 38.78 -13.18 11.41
N GLY A 58 39.43 -13.40 12.55
CA GLY A 58 39.08 -12.81 13.83
C GLY A 58 40.07 -11.71 14.22
N TYR A 59 39.57 -10.70 14.90
CA TYR A 59 40.35 -9.58 15.45
C TYR A 59 40.22 -9.51 16.96
N ARG A 60 41.21 -8.88 17.63
CA ARG A 60 41.16 -8.60 19.08
C ARG A 60 40.03 -7.65 19.51
N SER A 61 39.35 -7.00 18.57
CA SER A 61 38.13 -6.22 18.84
C SER A 61 36.90 -7.11 19.10
N GLY A 62 37.01 -8.43 18.89
CA GLY A 62 35.89 -9.36 18.91
C GLY A 62 35.16 -9.49 17.56
N GLU A 63 35.50 -8.67 16.57
CA GLU A 63 34.92 -8.75 15.24
C GLU A 63 35.41 -9.98 14.47
N SER A 64 34.54 -10.53 13.61
CA SER A 64 34.85 -11.64 12.72
C SER A 64 34.43 -11.32 11.29
N ASP A 65 35.39 -11.41 10.37
CA ASP A 65 35.13 -11.39 8.93
C ASP A 65 35.02 -12.82 8.40
N TYR A 66 34.08 -12.99 7.48
CA TYR A 66 33.80 -14.24 6.79
C TYR A 66 34.13 -14.02 5.31
N ILE A 67 34.91 -14.92 4.71
CA ILE A 67 35.44 -14.76 3.36
C ILE A 67 35.20 -16.05 2.58
N ILE A 68 34.68 -15.96 1.36
CA ILE A 68 34.65 -17.06 0.39
C ILE A 68 35.38 -16.59 -0.87
N ASN A 69 36.36 -17.35 -1.35
CA ASN A 69 37.12 -17.05 -2.57
C ASN A 69 37.59 -15.59 -2.63
N LYS A 70 38.20 -15.13 -1.53
CA LYS A 70 38.70 -13.75 -1.32
C LYS A 70 37.61 -12.65 -1.29
N LYS A 71 36.32 -12.98 -1.35
CA LYS A 71 35.21 -12.04 -1.20
C LYS A 71 34.64 -12.08 0.21
N LYS A 72 34.44 -10.92 0.83
CA LYS A 72 33.79 -10.79 2.14
C LYS A 72 32.30 -11.10 2.00
N VAL A 73 31.81 -11.98 2.86
CA VAL A 73 30.43 -12.49 2.88
C VAL A 73 29.87 -12.40 4.30
N ARG A 74 28.55 -12.57 4.46
CA ARG A 74 27.93 -12.66 5.79
C ARG A 74 28.02 -14.09 6.32
N LEU A 75 28.03 -14.25 7.65
CA LEU A 75 27.94 -15.56 8.30
C LEU A 75 26.76 -16.39 7.76
N ARG A 76 25.59 -15.74 7.58
CA ARG A 76 24.37 -16.39 7.10
C ARG A 76 24.54 -16.98 5.69
N GLU A 77 25.37 -16.37 4.86
CA GLU A 77 25.63 -16.86 3.49
C GLU A 77 26.52 -18.11 3.53
N ILE A 78 27.57 -18.11 4.36
CA ILE A 78 28.41 -19.31 4.58
C ILE A 78 27.57 -20.45 5.16
N GLN A 79 26.73 -20.17 6.16
CA GLN A 79 25.84 -21.17 6.74
C GLN A 79 24.86 -21.73 5.69
N SER A 80 24.21 -20.86 4.91
CA SER A 80 23.28 -21.30 3.86
C SER A 80 23.98 -22.14 2.79
N LEU A 81 25.21 -21.79 2.40
CA LEU A 81 26.01 -22.55 1.45
C LEU A 81 26.28 -23.97 1.97
N LEU A 82 26.75 -24.09 3.22
CA LEU A 82 27.08 -25.36 3.86
C LEU A 82 25.84 -26.21 4.15
N THR A 83 24.70 -25.60 4.46
CA THR A 83 23.42 -26.32 4.64
C THR A 83 22.91 -26.87 3.31
N LYS A 84 23.02 -26.11 2.20
CA LYS A 84 22.63 -26.59 0.87
C LYS A 84 23.50 -27.75 0.38
N ALA A 85 24.76 -27.74 0.78
CA ALA A 85 25.74 -28.77 0.42
C ALA A 85 25.72 -29.99 1.38
N SER A 86 24.73 -30.08 2.29
CA SER A 86 24.63 -31.07 3.37
C SER A 86 25.84 -31.17 4.32
N ALA A 87 26.93 -30.44 4.11
CA ALA A 87 28.09 -30.43 5.00
C ALA A 87 27.82 -29.77 6.37
N SER A 88 26.77 -28.95 6.49
CA SER A 88 26.29 -28.47 7.80
C SER A 88 25.68 -29.58 8.66
N GLN A 89 25.15 -30.64 8.04
CA GLN A 89 24.59 -31.81 8.74
C GLN A 89 25.71 -32.73 9.27
N SER A 90 26.98 -32.44 8.94
CA SER A 90 28.15 -33.21 9.36
C SER A 90 28.85 -32.64 10.60
N SER A 91 28.15 -31.87 11.46
CA SER A 91 28.67 -31.43 12.76
C SER A 91 29.20 -32.61 13.61
N TYR A 92 28.68 -33.81 13.38
CA TYR A 92 29.10 -35.07 14.00
C TYR A 92 30.40 -35.68 13.46
N ALA A 93 30.97 -35.17 12.36
CA ALA A 93 32.30 -35.59 11.90
C ALA A 93 33.41 -35.10 12.84
N ILE A 94 33.09 -34.18 13.76
CA ILE A 94 34.00 -33.64 14.77
C ILE A 94 33.63 -34.26 16.12
N ILE A 95 34.30 -35.34 16.49
CA ILE A 95 34.11 -35.98 17.79
C ILE A 95 34.95 -35.23 18.83
N GLY A 96 34.30 -34.34 19.58
CA GLY A 96 34.90 -33.65 20.72
C GLY A 96 35.04 -34.56 21.94
N GLN A 97 35.99 -34.24 22.82
CA GLN A 97 36.13 -34.94 24.10
C GLN A 97 34.86 -34.73 24.96
N GLY A 98 34.26 -35.82 25.46
CA GLY A 98 33.04 -35.78 26.27
C GLY A 98 31.72 -35.76 25.47
N LEU A 99 31.79 -35.73 24.12
CA LEU A 99 30.59 -35.72 23.28
C LEU A 99 29.74 -36.99 23.49
N VAL A 100 30.37 -38.15 23.66
CA VAL A 100 29.66 -39.42 23.90
C VAL A 100 28.80 -39.36 25.17
N GLU A 101 29.35 -38.82 26.26
CA GLU A 101 28.63 -38.69 27.53
C GLU A 101 27.51 -37.64 27.44
N SER A 102 27.72 -36.55 26.68
CA SER A 102 26.64 -35.60 26.41
C SER A 102 25.49 -36.21 25.59
N VAL A 103 25.80 -37.02 24.57
CA VAL A 103 24.79 -37.68 23.73
C VAL A 103 23.97 -38.69 24.54
N LEU A 104 24.62 -39.41 25.45
CA LEU A 104 23.95 -40.35 26.36
C LEU A 104 22.99 -39.62 27.33
N ASN A 105 23.33 -38.40 27.74
CA ASN A 105 22.54 -37.58 28.66
C ASN A 105 21.50 -36.66 27.98
N LEU A 106 21.39 -36.66 26.65
CA LEU A 106 20.40 -35.85 25.92
C LEU A 106 18.97 -36.19 26.33
N ARG A 107 18.13 -35.15 26.43
CA ARG A 107 16.69 -35.32 26.62
C ARG A 107 16.07 -36.04 25.41
N PRO A 108 14.93 -36.73 25.57
CA PRO A 108 14.27 -37.42 24.45
C PRO A 108 14.03 -36.53 23.22
N GLU A 109 13.67 -35.26 23.43
CA GLU A 109 13.43 -34.27 22.38
C GLU A 109 14.70 -33.95 21.57
N GLU A 110 15.82 -33.72 22.27
CA GLU A 110 17.12 -33.40 21.67
C GLU A 110 17.70 -34.63 20.95
N ARG A 111 17.54 -35.81 21.53
CA ARG A 111 17.92 -37.09 20.93
C ARG A 111 17.13 -37.35 19.64
N ARG A 112 15.83 -37.02 19.62
CA ARG A 112 15.00 -37.15 18.43
C ARG A 112 15.51 -36.26 17.30
N LEU A 113 15.88 -35.01 17.61
CA LEU A 113 16.46 -34.09 16.64
C LEU A 113 17.73 -34.67 16.01
N LEU A 114 18.62 -35.23 16.83
CA LEU A 114 19.86 -35.87 16.37
C LEU A 114 19.58 -37.06 15.43
N ILE A 115 18.61 -37.91 15.76
CA ILE A 115 18.23 -39.05 14.92
C ILE A 115 17.61 -38.58 13.59
N GLU A 116 16.75 -37.56 13.63
CA GLU A 116 16.11 -37.01 12.43
C GLU A 116 17.10 -36.31 11.50
N GLU A 117 18.12 -35.66 12.06
CA GLU A 117 19.23 -35.06 11.32
C GLU A 117 20.10 -36.14 10.66
N ALA A 118 20.45 -37.20 11.40
CA ALA A 118 21.19 -38.34 10.88
C ALA A 118 20.43 -39.11 9.78
N ALA A 119 19.10 -39.15 9.86
CA ALA A 119 18.23 -39.75 8.84
C ALA A 119 17.97 -38.82 7.64
N ASP A 120 18.50 -37.59 7.63
CA ASP A 120 18.29 -36.58 6.58
C ASP A 120 16.79 -36.23 6.34
N ILE A 121 15.97 -36.36 7.39
CA ILE A 121 14.52 -36.09 7.37
C ILE A 121 14.23 -34.64 7.79
N GLN A 122 15.12 -34.02 8.56
CA GLN A 122 14.96 -32.67 9.11
C GLN A 122 14.63 -31.62 8.03
N ARG A 123 15.24 -31.71 6.84
CA ARG A 123 14.98 -30.79 5.72
C ARG A 123 13.55 -30.87 5.20
N TYR A 124 12.96 -32.06 5.20
CA TYR A 124 11.58 -32.27 4.76
C TYR A 124 10.60 -31.77 5.81
N ARG A 125 10.90 -32.01 7.09
CA ARG A 125 10.10 -31.49 8.21
C ARG A 125 10.03 -29.96 8.19
N LEU A 126 11.17 -29.28 8.03
CA LEU A 126 11.24 -27.82 7.92
C LEU A 126 10.43 -27.30 6.72
N LYS A 127 10.49 -27.99 5.57
CA LYS A 127 9.68 -27.62 4.39
C LYS A 127 8.18 -27.79 4.64
N ILE A 128 7.77 -28.84 5.36
CA ILE A 128 6.37 -29.06 5.71
C ILE A 128 5.87 -27.96 6.66
N GLU A 129 6.66 -27.64 7.69
CA GLU A 129 6.34 -26.58 8.64
C GLU A 129 6.22 -25.21 7.95
N GLU A 130 7.18 -24.87 7.10
CA GLU A 130 7.13 -23.63 6.30
C GLU A 130 5.90 -23.59 5.37
N ALA A 131 5.56 -24.72 4.73
CA ALA A 131 4.38 -24.80 3.89
C ALA A 131 3.08 -24.66 4.69
N GLN A 132 3.00 -25.23 5.89
CA GLN A 132 1.87 -25.10 6.79
C GLN A 132 1.67 -23.65 7.26
N ASP A 133 2.76 -22.98 7.64
CA ASP A 133 2.71 -21.57 8.04
C ASP A 133 2.24 -20.68 6.88
N ARG A 134 2.76 -20.91 5.67
CA ARG A 134 2.32 -20.19 4.47
C ARG A 134 0.85 -20.43 4.15
N LEU A 135 0.37 -21.67 4.30
CA LEU A 135 -1.02 -22.03 4.07
C LEU A 135 -1.95 -21.34 5.08
N LYS A 136 -1.56 -21.33 6.36
CA LYS A 136 -2.29 -20.62 7.42
C LYS A 136 -2.39 -19.12 7.14
N ALA A 137 -1.26 -18.48 6.82
CA ALA A 137 -1.24 -17.06 6.48
C ALA A 137 -2.12 -16.74 5.25
N THR A 138 -2.10 -17.62 4.25
CA THR A 138 -2.94 -17.46 3.05
C THR A 138 -4.43 -17.57 3.40
N HIS A 139 -4.79 -18.53 4.27
CA HIS A 139 -6.16 -18.71 4.71
C HIS A 139 -6.68 -17.47 5.47
N GLU A 140 -5.89 -16.95 6.42
CA GLU A 140 -6.21 -15.72 7.15
C GLU A 140 -6.38 -14.51 6.22
N ASN A 141 -5.54 -14.40 5.19
CA ASN A 141 -5.67 -13.34 4.18
C ASN A 141 -6.96 -13.45 3.37
N VAL A 142 -7.35 -14.66 2.95
CA VAL A 142 -8.60 -14.89 2.22
C VAL A 142 -9.81 -14.53 3.08
N GLU A 143 -9.81 -14.91 4.35
CA GLU A 143 -10.89 -14.54 5.29
C GLU A 143 -11.00 -13.03 5.46
N ARG A 144 -9.86 -12.32 5.57
CA ARG A 144 -9.85 -10.85 5.63
C ARG A 144 -10.44 -10.22 4.37
N VAL A 145 -10.08 -10.72 3.18
CA VAL A 145 -10.64 -10.22 1.91
C VAL A 145 -12.15 -10.45 1.87
N ARG A 146 -12.64 -11.62 2.29
CA ARG A 146 -14.07 -11.92 2.37
C ARG A 146 -14.81 -10.96 3.30
N LEU A 147 -14.22 -10.63 4.46
CA LEU A 147 -14.78 -9.66 5.40
C LEU A 147 -14.92 -8.28 4.75
N LEU A 148 -13.84 -7.78 4.12
CA LEU A 148 -13.84 -6.49 3.43
C LEU A 148 -14.86 -6.44 2.29
N MET A 149 -15.00 -7.52 1.52
CA MET A 149 -16.02 -7.62 0.48
C MET A 149 -17.44 -7.50 1.07
N LYS A 150 -17.71 -8.17 2.20
CA LYS A 150 -19.00 -8.09 2.90
C LYS A 150 -19.27 -6.68 3.44
N GLU A 151 -18.24 -5.97 3.87
CA GLU A 151 -18.35 -4.59 4.35
C GLU A 151 -18.61 -3.59 3.21
N ILE A 152 -17.95 -3.77 2.06
CA ILE A 152 -18.07 -2.85 0.91
C ILE A 152 -19.39 -3.04 0.15
N ALA A 153 -19.91 -4.28 0.07
CA ALA A 153 -21.14 -4.60 -0.65
C ALA A 153 -22.36 -3.69 -0.31
N PRO A 154 -22.72 -3.48 0.97
CA PRO A 154 -23.85 -2.59 1.31
C PRO A 154 -23.58 -1.13 0.95
N ARG A 155 -22.33 -0.67 1.04
CA ARG A 155 -21.93 0.69 0.67
C ARG A 155 -22.08 0.91 -0.84
N LEU A 156 -21.70 -0.09 -1.64
CA LEU A 156 -21.89 -0.05 -3.09
C LEU A 156 -23.38 0.03 -3.46
N ALA A 157 -24.22 -0.80 -2.84
CA ALA A 157 -25.66 -0.78 -3.07
C ALA A 157 -26.31 0.56 -2.67
N GLN A 158 -25.84 1.18 -1.58
CA GLN A 158 -26.30 2.52 -1.18
C GLN A 158 -25.89 3.59 -2.21
N LEU A 159 -24.64 3.56 -2.67
CA LEU A 159 -24.14 4.51 -3.67
C LEU A 159 -24.88 4.38 -5.01
N GLU A 160 -25.21 3.15 -5.42
CA GLU A 160 -26.01 2.90 -6.62
C GLU A 160 -27.41 3.52 -6.51
N ARG A 161 -28.07 3.35 -5.35
CA ARG A 161 -29.37 4.01 -5.09
C ARG A 161 -29.26 5.53 -5.11
N GLN A 162 -28.18 6.09 -4.54
CA GLN A 162 -27.93 7.53 -4.55
C GLN A 162 -27.69 8.04 -5.97
N ALA A 163 -26.90 7.33 -6.78
CA ALA A 163 -26.66 7.68 -8.17
C ALA A 163 -27.95 7.66 -9.00
N LYS A 164 -28.80 6.65 -8.81
CA LYS A 164 -30.11 6.57 -9.48
C LYS A 164 -31.00 7.77 -9.12
N ARG A 165 -31.11 8.10 -7.83
CA ARG A 165 -31.88 9.27 -7.36
C ARG A 165 -31.33 10.59 -7.91
N ALA A 166 -30.01 10.74 -7.97
CA ALA A 166 -29.38 11.92 -8.54
C ALA A 166 -29.68 12.05 -10.05
N GLY A 167 -29.65 10.93 -10.78
CA GLY A 167 -30.04 10.87 -12.19
C GLY A 167 -31.51 11.26 -12.42
N GLU A 168 -32.43 10.71 -11.63
CA GLU A 168 -33.85 11.06 -11.67
C GLU A 168 -34.08 12.54 -11.36
N HIS A 169 -33.43 13.07 -10.32
CA HIS A 169 -33.50 14.47 -9.96
C HIS A 169 -32.99 15.39 -11.08
N ALA A 170 -31.87 15.03 -11.73
CA ALA A 170 -31.33 15.80 -12.85
C ALA A 170 -32.28 15.81 -14.05
N ARG A 171 -32.96 14.69 -14.32
CA ARG A 171 -33.99 14.58 -15.37
C ARG A 171 -35.19 15.47 -15.06
N LEU A 172 -35.79 15.30 -13.88
CA LEU A 172 -36.95 16.07 -13.44
C LEU A 172 -36.65 17.58 -13.37
N SER A 173 -35.44 17.96 -12.92
CA SER A 173 -35.02 19.37 -12.91
C SER A 173 -34.88 19.97 -14.31
N ARG A 174 -34.59 19.16 -15.32
CA ARG A 174 -34.53 19.60 -16.72
C ARG A 174 -35.94 19.75 -17.29
N GLU A 175 -36.80 18.76 -17.08
CA GLU A 175 -38.21 18.79 -17.48
C GLU A 175 -38.93 19.99 -16.83
N LEU A 176 -38.73 20.21 -15.52
CA LEU A 176 -39.29 21.35 -14.80
C LEU A 176 -38.82 22.68 -15.38
N ARG A 177 -37.52 22.82 -15.68
CA ARG A 177 -36.99 24.05 -16.29
C ARG A 177 -37.61 24.33 -17.65
N GLN A 178 -37.76 23.31 -18.49
CA GLN A 178 -38.40 23.45 -19.80
C GLN A 178 -39.88 23.85 -19.67
N ALA A 179 -40.61 23.22 -18.75
CA ALA A 179 -42.01 23.54 -18.50
C ALA A 179 -42.18 24.97 -17.95
N LEU A 180 -41.33 25.38 -17.01
CA LEU A 180 -41.34 26.74 -16.48
C LEU A 180 -41.00 27.77 -17.56
N GLN A 181 -40.02 27.50 -18.40
CA GLN A 181 -39.67 28.39 -19.51
C GLN A 181 -40.88 28.58 -20.44
N ALA A 182 -41.51 27.51 -20.90
CA ALA A 182 -42.69 27.59 -21.75
C ALA A 182 -43.86 28.33 -21.06
N PHE A 183 -44.07 28.09 -19.76
CA PHE A 183 -45.10 28.78 -18.99
C PHE A 183 -44.84 30.29 -18.90
N TYR A 184 -43.61 30.70 -18.57
CA TYR A 184 -43.27 32.11 -18.46
C TYR A 184 -43.24 32.82 -19.81
N GLU A 185 -42.82 32.14 -20.89
CA GLU A 185 -42.94 32.66 -22.25
C GLU A 185 -44.41 32.94 -22.62
N HIS A 186 -45.31 32.00 -22.33
CA HIS A 186 -46.74 32.20 -22.58
C HIS A 186 -47.31 33.37 -21.77
N GLN A 187 -46.98 33.44 -20.47
CA GLN A 187 -47.43 34.53 -19.60
C GLN A 187 -46.88 35.89 -20.05
N TRP A 188 -45.63 35.94 -20.50
CA TRP A 188 -45.01 37.13 -21.07
C TRP A 188 -45.76 37.61 -22.32
N HIS A 189 -46.03 36.72 -23.27
CA HIS A 189 -46.79 37.06 -24.47
C HIS A 189 -48.19 37.58 -24.14
N ARG A 190 -48.91 36.92 -23.23
CA ARG A 190 -50.23 37.36 -22.79
C ARG A 190 -50.20 38.75 -22.13
N ALA A 191 -49.20 39.00 -21.28
CA ALA A 191 -49.00 40.31 -20.66
C ALA A 191 -48.67 41.38 -21.71
N GLN A 192 -47.88 41.03 -22.73
CA GLN A 192 -47.53 41.93 -23.83
C GLN A 192 -48.75 42.29 -24.69
N GLU A 193 -49.60 41.32 -25.01
CA GLU A 193 -50.88 41.55 -25.71
C GLU A 193 -51.81 42.43 -24.88
N SER A 194 -51.98 42.12 -23.59
CA SER A 194 -52.80 42.93 -22.68
C SER A 194 -52.28 44.37 -22.57
N LEU A 195 -50.97 44.57 -22.54
CA LEU A 195 -50.35 45.88 -22.53
C LEU A 195 -50.58 46.63 -23.85
N ALA A 196 -50.50 45.94 -25.00
CA ALA A 196 -50.78 46.55 -26.30
C ALA A 196 -52.24 47.04 -26.39
N VAL A 197 -53.20 46.22 -25.95
CA VAL A 197 -54.62 46.60 -25.88
C VAL A 197 -54.83 47.79 -24.93
N ALA A 198 -54.24 47.76 -23.73
CA ALA A 198 -54.36 48.85 -22.76
C ALA A 198 -53.77 50.16 -23.29
N ARG A 199 -52.63 50.10 -24.01
CA ARG A 199 -52.02 51.27 -24.68
C ARG A 199 -52.92 51.83 -25.78
N ALA A 200 -53.45 50.98 -26.65
CA ALA A 200 -54.37 51.41 -27.70
C ALA A 200 -55.61 52.10 -27.12
N ASN A 201 -56.22 51.51 -26.08
CA ASN A 201 -57.36 52.12 -25.38
C ASN A 201 -57.00 53.46 -24.73
N HIS A 202 -55.82 53.56 -24.10
CA HIS A 202 -55.35 54.80 -23.52
C HIS A 202 -55.13 55.87 -24.59
N ASP A 203 -54.51 55.53 -25.72
CA ASP A 203 -54.25 56.48 -26.80
C ASP A 203 -55.54 56.95 -27.47
N GLN A 204 -56.53 56.06 -27.63
CA GLN A 204 -57.88 56.42 -28.09
C GLN A 204 -58.57 57.37 -27.10
N ALA A 205 -58.64 57.01 -25.82
CA ALA A 205 -59.26 57.86 -24.80
C ALA A 205 -58.57 59.24 -24.69
N LYS A 206 -57.25 59.27 -24.90
CA LYS A 206 -56.48 60.52 -24.93
C LYS A 206 -56.81 61.37 -26.16
N ALA A 207 -57.01 60.75 -27.33
CA ALA A 207 -57.44 61.45 -28.54
C ALA A 207 -58.87 62.00 -28.39
N GLU A 208 -59.80 61.21 -27.86
CA GLU A 208 -61.16 61.64 -27.55
C GLU A 208 -61.17 62.79 -26.53
N PHE A 209 -60.34 62.72 -25.49
CA PHE A 209 -60.19 63.79 -24.50
C PHE A 209 -59.67 65.09 -25.15
N VAL A 210 -58.68 65.01 -26.04
CA VAL A 210 -58.16 66.17 -26.76
C VAL A 210 -59.25 66.77 -27.67
N GLN A 211 -60.02 65.95 -28.38
CA GLN A 211 -61.13 66.42 -29.21
C GLN A 211 -62.22 67.10 -28.37
N ALA A 212 -62.63 66.48 -27.26
CA ALA A 212 -63.62 67.04 -26.34
C ALA A 212 -63.14 68.36 -25.73
N LYS A 213 -61.84 68.46 -25.39
CA LYS A 213 -61.24 69.71 -24.89
C LYS A 213 -61.27 70.82 -25.95
N VAL A 214 -60.93 70.52 -27.20
CA VAL A 214 -61.01 71.49 -28.31
C VAL A 214 -62.46 71.94 -28.52
N ALA A 215 -63.43 71.01 -28.51
CA ALA A 215 -64.84 71.32 -28.64
C ALA A 215 -65.38 72.19 -27.48
N LEU A 216 -64.91 71.93 -26.26
CA LEU A 216 -65.23 72.77 -25.10
C LEU A 216 -64.67 74.19 -25.28
N GLU A 217 -63.41 74.32 -25.71
CA GLU A 217 -62.78 75.61 -25.97
C GLU A 217 -63.51 76.38 -27.08
N THR A 218 -64.00 75.72 -28.13
CA THR A 218 -64.80 76.37 -29.18
C THR A 218 -66.16 76.81 -28.66
N CYS A 219 -66.88 75.96 -27.94
CA CYS A 219 -68.19 76.33 -27.37
C CYS A 219 -68.06 77.44 -26.31
N GLN A 220 -66.98 77.47 -25.53
CA GLN A 220 -66.69 78.58 -24.62
C GLN A 220 -66.44 79.89 -25.37
N ARG A 221 -65.73 79.84 -26.51
CA ARG A 221 -65.54 81.01 -27.38
C ARG A 221 -66.88 81.50 -27.94
N GLU A 222 -67.68 80.61 -28.50
CA GLU A 222 -69.02 80.92 -29.03
C GLU A 222 -69.94 81.52 -27.95
N LEU A 223 -69.97 80.95 -26.75
CA LEU A 223 -70.72 81.50 -25.62
C LEU A 223 -70.22 82.89 -25.22
N SER A 224 -68.90 83.12 -25.23
CA SER A 224 -68.33 84.43 -24.93
C SER A 224 -68.64 85.47 -26.00
N GLU A 225 -68.78 85.07 -27.27
CA GLU A 225 -69.20 85.94 -28.36
C GLU A 225 -70.69 86.28 -28.26
N ILE A 226 -71.55 85.29 -27.98
CA ILE A 226 -72.99 85.50 -27.77
C ILE A 226 -73.24 86.36 -26.52
N ALA A 227 -72.48 86.15 -25.43
CA ALA A 227 -72.57 86.99 -24.23
C ALA A 227 -72.23 88.46 -24.52
N LYS A 228 -71.19 88.71 -25.34
CA LYS A 228 -70.86 90.07 -25.80
C LYS A 228 -71.96 90.68 -26.66
N GLN A 229 -72.63 89.90 -27.50
CA GLN A 229 -73.75 90.36 -28.33
C GLN A 229 -75.03 90.66 -27.52
N LEU A 230 -75.16 90.14 -26.30
CA LEU A 230 -76.28 90.41 -25.38
C LEU A 230 -76.04 91.63 -24.46
N GLU A 231 -74.79 92.11 -24.37
CA GLU A 231 -74.41 93.29 -23.59
C GLU A 231 -74.38 94.60 -24.42
N GLU A 232 -74.59 94.52 -25.75
CA GLU A 232 -74.85 95.65 -26.67
C GLU A 232 -76.35 95.86 -26.90
#